data_AF-A0A0S4M5P1-F1
#
_entry.id   AF-A0A0S4M5P1-F1
#
_cell.length_a   1.000
_cell.length_b   1.000
_cell.length_c   1.000
_cell.angle_alpha   90.00
_cell.angle_beta   90.00
_cell.angle_gamma   90.00
#
_symmetry.space_group_name_H-M   'P 1'
#
loop_
_entity.id
_entity.type
_entity.pdbx_description
1 polymer ?
#
loop_
_entity_poly.entity_id
_entity_poly.type
_entity_poly.pdbx_seq_one_letter_code
_entity_poly.pdbx_strand_id
1 'polypeptide(L)'
;MGYRFLYALLPVFLLFGCGYRLSVLQGLPYEQSDIKSISVGSSREDVYRILGSPNFFDPFHASCEGYFHKHSAMHQQYVLWLCFDDSGRVVSSTSS
;
A
#
# COMPACT_ATOMS: atom_id res chain seq x y z
N MET A 1 -41.77 40.61 -2.95
CA MET A 1 -41.79 39.22 -2.42
C MET A 1 -40.86 38.33 -3.26
N GLY A 2 -39.55 38.60 -3.33
CA GLY A 2 -38.69 37.98 -4.36
C GLY A 2 -37.57 37.04 -3.88
N TYR A 3 -37.03 37.24 -2.67
CA TYR A 3 -35.72 36.67 -2.32
C TYR A 3 -35.77 35.69 -1.12
N ARG A 4 -36.93 35.58 -0.44
CA ARG A 4 -37.08 34.69 0.73
C ARG A 4 -36.99 33.20 0.34
N PHE A 5 -37.36 32.86 -0.89
CA PHE A 5 -37.20 31.50 -1.44
C PHE A 5 -35.74 31.14 -1.74
N LEU A 6 -34.89 32.12 -2.04
CA LEU A 6 -33.46 31.91 -2.32
C LEU A 6 -32.69 31.42 -1.08
N TYR A 7 -33.03 31.95 0.11
CA TYR A 7 -32.44 31.50 1.37
C TYR A 7 -32.86 30.08 1.76
N ALA A 8 -34.02 29.62 1.31
CA ALA A 8 -34.49 28.26 1.58
C ALA A 8 -33.79 27.19 0.70
N LEU A 9 -33.26 27.58 -0.47
CA LEU A 9 -32.56 26.68 -1.40
C LEU A 9 -31.07 26.50 -1.07
N LEU A 10 -30.44 27.51 -0.45
CA LEU A 10 -29.03 27.46 -0.05
C LEU A 10 -28.64 26.25 0.85
N PRO A 11 -29.39 25.92 1.93
CA PRO A 11 -29.04 24.77 2.76
C PRO A 11 -29.22 23.43 2.03
N VAL A 12 -30.14 23.35 1.06
CA VAL A 12 -30.35 22.14 0.26
C VAL A 12 -29.13 21.86 -0.62
N PHE A 13 -28.52 22.91 -1.20
CA PHE A 13 -27.32 22.76 -2.04
C PHE A 13 -26.08 22.31 -1.25
N LEU A 14 -25.96 22.74 0.02
CA LEU A 14 -24.85 22.36 0.90
C LEU A 14 -24.89 20.88 1.34
N LEU A 15 -26.05 20.23 1.26
CA LEU A 15 -26.21 18.81 1.61
C LEU A 15 -25.83 17.85 0.48
N PHE A 16 -25.70 18.31 -0.77
CA PHE A 16 -25.30 17.49 -1.92
C PHE A 16 -23.78 17.55 -2.21
N GLY A 17 -23.00 18.21 -1.36
CA GLY A 17 -21.55 18.33 -1.51
C GLY A 17 -20.79 17.08 -1.07
N CYS A 18 -20.97 15.94 -1.75
CA CYS A 18 -20.03 14.83 -1.63
C CYS A 18 -18.77 15.19 -2.43
N GLY A 19 -17.70 15.58 -1.74
CA GLY A 19 -16.46 16.04 -2.36
C GLY A 19 -15.74 14.92 -3.11
N TYR A 20 -15.32 15.22 -4.35
CA TYR A 20 -14.45 14.33 -5.12
C TYR A 20 -13.11 14.13 -4.39
N ARG A 21 -12.72 12.87 -4.19
CA ARG A 21 -11.40 12.49 -3.67
C ARG A 21 -10.63 11.74 -4.76
N LEU A 22 -9.44 12.23 -5.05
CA LEU A 22 -8.50 11.52 -5.91
C LEU A 22 -8.02 10.24 -5.23
N SER A 23 -7.93 9.16 -6.01
CA SER A 23 -7.26 7.94 -5.56
C SER A 23 -5.76 8.20 -5.45
N VAL A 24 -5.16 7.78 -4.34
CA VAL A 24 -3.73 7.81 -4.12
C VAL A 24 -3.22 6.38 -4.15
N LEU A 25 -2.33 6.14 -5.11
CA LEU A 25 -1.56 4.92 -5.26
C LEU A 25 -0.17 5.15 -4.67
N GLN A 26 0.31 4.26 -3.80
CA GLN A 26 1.66 4.34 -3.25
C GLN A 26 2.31 2.96 -3.20
N GLY A 27 3.63 2.95 -3.41
CA GLY A 27 4.45 1.77 -3.27
C GLY A 27 4.48 0.87 -4.50
N LEU A 28 4.90 -0.39 -4.31
CA LEU A 28 5.09 -1.36 -5.39
C LEU A 28 3.79 -2.12 -5.60
N PRO A 29 3.27 -2.22 -6.83
CA PRO A 29 2.18 -3.13 -7.12
C PRO A 29 2.72 -4.57 -7.09
N TYR A 30 2.16 -5.40 -6.22
CA TYR A 30 2.39 -6.84 -6.22
C TYR A 30 1.08 -7.55 -5.95
N GLU A 31 0.90 -8.74 -6.51
CA GLU A 31 -0.25 -9.56 -6.21
C GLU A 31 0.00 -10.41 -4.97
N GLN A 32 -1.07 -10.76 -4.26
CA GLN A 32 -0.99 -11.70 -3.13
C GLN A 32 -0.48 -13.08 -3.55
N SER A 33 -0.62 -13.44 -4.82
CA SER A 33 -0.05 -14.65 -5.45
C SER A 33 1.48 -14.59 -5.50
N ASP A 34 2.07 -13.44 -5.78
CA ASP A 34 3.52 -13.25 -5.86
C ASP A 34 4.16 -13.48 -4.48
N ILE A 35 3.55 -12.96 -3.41
CA ILE A 35 4.02 -13.17 -2.04
C ILE A 35 4.02 -14.66 -1.67
N LYS A 36 2.97 -15.40 -2.07
CA LYS A 36 2.85 -16.84 -1.79
C LYS A 36 3.91 -17.67 -2.49
N SER A 37 4.48 -17.16 -3.58
CA SER A 37 5.58 -17.83 -4.27
C SER A 37 6.92 -17.72 -3.53
N ILE A 38 7.05 -16.74 -2.62
CA ILE A 38 8.24 -16.54 -1.81
C ILE A 38 8.15 -17.40 -0.55
N SER A 39 9.09 -18.32 -0.41
CA SER A 39 9.22 -19.21 0.74
C SER A 39 10.48 -18.88 1.55
N VAL A 40 10.50 -19.30 2.82
CA VAL A 40 11.74 -19.34 3.60
C VAL A 40 12.79 -20.16 2.81
N GLY A 41 14.01 -19.63 2.72
CA GLY A 41 15.11 -20.19 1.93
C GLY A 41 15.25 -19.62 0.51
N SER A 42 14.26 -18.86 0.01
CA SER A 42 14.34 -18.19 -1.29
C SER A 42 15.54 -17.25 -1.34
N SER A 43 16.23 -17.18 -2.49
CA SER A 43 17.34 -16.24 -2.68
C SER A 43 16.82 -14.81 -2.82
N ARG A 44 17.59 -13.84 -2.37
CA ARG A 44 17.28 -12.41 -2.54
C ARG A 44 17.12 -12.05 -4.02
N GLU A 45 17.90 -12.67 -4.91
CA GLU A 45 17.80 -12.48 -6.35
C GLU A 45 16.47 -12.98 -6.93
N ASP A 46 15.96 -14.11 -6.44
CA ASP A 46 14.65 -14.62 -6.86
C ASP A 46 13.51 -13.75 -6.32
N VAL A 47 13.62 -13.29 -5.06
CA VAL A 47 12.68 -12.32 -4.49
C VAL A 47 12.63 -11.07 -5.36
N TYR A 48 13.78 -10.52 -5.77
CA TYR A 48 13.83 -9.33 -6.62
C TYR A 48 13.29 -9.56 -8.03
N ARG A 49 13.41 -10.78 -8.55
CA ARG A 49 12.81 -11.13 -9.83
C ARG A 49 11.27 -11.13 -9.76
N ILE A 50 10.72 -11.52 -8.61
CA ILE A 50 9.28 -11.66 -8.38
C ILE A 50 8.66 -10.32 -7.99
N LEU A 51 9.21 -9.65 -6.97
CA LEU A 51 8.64 -8.44 -6.36
C LEU A 51 9.32 -7.13 -6.80
N GLY A 52 10.46 -7.22 -7.49
CA GLY A 52 11.34 -6.06 -7.71
C GLY A 52 12.21 -5.73 -6.48
N SER A 53 12.90 -4.60 -6.53
CA SER A 53 13.67 -4.08 -5.39
C SER A 53 12.73 -3.56 -4.29
N PRO A 54 13.08 -3.69 -3.00
CA PRO A 54 12.26 -3.14 -1.92
C PRO A 54 12.12 -1.62 -2.05
N ASN A 55 10.98 -1.09 -1.61
CA ASN A 55 10.68 0.34 -1.68
C ASN A 55 10.92 1.08 -0.35
N PHE A 56 11.27 0.35 0.73
CA PHE A 56 11.77 0.93 1.95
C PHE A 56 12.57 -0.10 2.76
N PHE A 57 13.35 0.38 3.73
CA PHE A 57 14.26 -0.42 4.55
C PHE A 57 14.03 -0.13 6.03
N ASP A 58 14.22 -1.14 6.89
CA ASP A 58 14.21 -0.95 8.34
C ASP A 58 15.58 -0.44 8.82
N PRO A 59 15.68 0.78 9.36
CA PRO A 59 16.94 1.32 9.85
C PRO A 59 17.52 0.58 11.07
N PHE A 60 16.71 -0.22 11.77
CA PHE A 60 17.12 -0.98 12.94
C PHE A 60 17.43 -2.45 12.62
N HIS A 61 16.98 -2.95 11.47
CA HIS A 61 17.21 -4.31 11.01
C HIS A 61 17.72 -4.29 9.57
N ALA A 62 19.02 -4.07 9.39
CA ALA A 62 19.65 -3.92 8.08
C ALA A 62 19.50 -5.15 7.15
N SER A 63 19.19 -6.33 7.71
CA SER A 63 18.94 -7.54 6.94
C SER A 63 17.47 -7.69 6.51
N CYS A 64 16.59 -6.77 6.90
CA CYS A 64 15.17 -6.80 6.59
C CYS A 64 14.78 -5.71 5.58
N GLU A 65 13.98 -6.12 4.61
CA GLU A 65 13.55 -5.31 3.49
C GLU A 65 12.03 -5.21 3.46
N GLY A 66 11.54 -4.02 3.17
CA GLY A 66 10.12 -3.69 3.19
C GLY A 66 9.54 -3.53 1.78
N TYR A 67 8.37 -4.14 1.59
CA TYR A 67 7.54 -4.00 0.39
C TYR A 67 6.18 -3.44 0.81
N PHE A 68 5.91 -2.21 0.40
CA PHE A 68 4.68 -1.49 0.75
C PHE A 68 3.81 -1.30 -0.49
N HIS A 69 2.51 -1.51 -0.35
CA HIS A 69 1.51 -1.16 -1.34
C HIS A 69 0.30 -0.51 -0.68
N LYS A 70 -0.24 0.55 -1.29
CA LYS A 70 -1.47 1.20 -0.84
C LYS A 70 -2.33 1.69 -2.00
N HIS A 71 -3.62 1.40 -1.91
CA HIS A 71 -4.66 1.88 -2.83
C HIS A 71 -5.78 2.55 -2.04
N SER A 72 -5.79 3.89 -2.00
CA SER A 72 -6.67 4.63 -1.09
C SER A 72 -8.16 4.49 -1.41
N ALA A 73 -8.54 4.45 -2.69
CA ALA A 73 -9.94 4.34 -3.11
C ALA A 73 -10.54 2.95 -2.82
N MET A 74 -9.70 1.93 -2.64
CA MET A 74 -10.13 0.57 -2.28
C MET A 74 -9.92 0.28 -0.80
N HIS A 75 -9.41 1.24 -0.02
CA HIS A 75 -9.02 1.06 1.37
C HIS A 75 -8.10 -0.15 1.59
N GLN A 76 -7.22 -0.43 0.62
CA GLN A 76 -6.27 -1.53 0.68
C GLN A 76 -4.88 -1.02 1.03
N GLN A 77 -4.22 -1.70 1.94
CA GLN A 77 -2.85 -1.47 2.33
C GLN A 77 -2.21 -2.81 2.65
N TYR A 78 -1.00 -3.02 2.17
CA TYR A 78 -0.21 -4.22 2.43
C TYR A 78 1.22 -3.80 2.76
N VAL A 79 1.78 -4.41 3.79
CA VAL A 79 3.20 -4.35 4.10
C VAL A 79 3.72 -5.77 4.20
N LEU A 80 4.78 -6.08 3.46
CA LEU A 80 5.53 -7.32 3.57
C LEU A 80 6.95 -6.99 4.02
N TRP A 81 7.39 -7.70 5.07
CA TRP A 81 8.75 -7.69 5.56
C TRP A 81 9.42 -9.00 5.23
N LEU A 82 10.56 -8.93 4.55
CA LEU A 82 11.41 -10.07 4.26
C LEU A 82 12.77 -9.85 4.90
N CYS A 83 13.14 -10.73 5.83
CA CYS A 83 14.46 -10.71 6.44
C CYS A 83 15.33 -11.80 5.84
N PHE A 84 16.59 -11.46 5.61
CA PHE A 84 17.57 -12.32 4.97
C PHE A 84 18.69 -12.70 5.94
N ASP A 85 19.31 -13.86 5.73
CA ASP A 85 20.59 -14.22 6.36
C ASP A 85 21.79 -13.64 5.60
N ASP A 86 22.99 -13.89 6.13
CA ASP A 86 24.26 -13.45 5.54
C ASP A 86 24.53 -14.10 4.16
N SER A 87 23.85 -15.19 3.83
CA SER A 87 23.92 -15.85 2.52
C SER A 87 22.92 -15.29 1.51
N GLY A 88 22.12 -14.29 1.90
CA GLY A 88 21.11 -13.66 1.06
C GLY A 88 19.84 -14.51 0.92
N ARG A 89 19.53 -15.39 1.88
CA ARG A 89 18.32 -16.22 1.86
C ARG A 89 17.27 -15.74 2.83
N VAL A 90 16.00 -15.83 2.44
CA VAL A 90 14.87 -15.45 3.30
C VAL A 90 14.81 -16.34 4.53
N VAL A 91 14.91 -15.74 5.72
CA VAL A 91 14.75 -16.44 7.00
C VAL A 91 13.40 -16.16 7.65
N SER A 92 12.79 -15.02 7.37
CA SER A 92 11.50 -14.62 7.91
C SER A 92 10.71 -13.82 6.89
N SER A 93 9.40 -14.06 6.87
CA SER A 93 8.42 -13.34 6.07
C SER A 93 7.23 -12.98 6.94
N THR A 94 6.95 -11.68 7.08
CA THR A 94 5.83 -11.17 7.89
C THR A 94 5.00 -10.21 7.05
N SER A 95 3.68 -10.43 7.00
CA SER A 95 2.74 -9.54 6.30
C SER A 95 1.76 -8.88 7.27
N SER A 96 1.40 -7.64 6.99
CA SER A 96 0.40 -6.85 7.74
C SER A 96 -0.47 -5.99 6.84
#